data_AF-A0A7C7VBV5-F1
#
_entry.id   AF-A0A7C7VBV5-F1
#
_cell.length_a   1.000
_cell.length_b   1.000
_cell.length_c   1.000
_cell.angle_alpha   90.00
_cell.angle_beta   90.00
_cell.angle_gamma   90.00
#
_symmetry.space_group_name_H-M   'P 1'
#
loop_
_entity.id
_entity.type
_entity.pdbx_description
1 polymer ?
#
loop_
_entity_poly.entity_id
_entity_poly.type
_entity_poly.pdbx_seq_one_letter_code
_entity_poly.pdbx_strand_id
1 'polypeptide(L)'
;MGFERVDSILATHNLERSAIIGILQDIQRDFNYLPPEVLRYIARRLDIHVSQVYSLATFYRAFSLEPRGKHLITVCLGTACHVRGGPRILER
;
A
#
# COMPACT_ATOMS: atom_id res chain seq x y z
N MET A 1 -19.16 -6.54 -5.74
CA MET A 1 -17.97 -5.66 -5.84
C MET A 1 -17.08 -6.27 -6.90
N GLY A 2 -16.87 -5.58 -8.03
CA GLY A 2 -16.05 -6.12 -9.12
C GLY A 2 -14.57 -6.03 -8.77
N PHE A 3 -13.82 -7.11 -8.91
CA PHE A 3 -12.35 -7.13 -8.73
C PHE A 3 -11.60 -6.87 -10.05
N GLU A 4 -12.29 -6.41 -11.11
CA GLU A 4 -11.73 -6.24 -12.45
C GLU A 4 -10.44 -5.43 -12.47
N ARG A 5 -10.39 -4.35 -11.69
CA ARG A 5 -9.19 -3.52 -11.59
C ARG A 5 -8.04 -4.26 -10.91
N VAL A 6 -8.34 -5.04 -9.86
CA VAL A 6 -7.35 -5.86 -9.15
C VAL A 6 -6.82 -6.96 -10.07
N ASP A 7 -7.68 -7.60 -10.86
CA ASP A 7 -7.27 -8.61 -11.85
C ASP A 7 -6.39 -8.02 -12.95
N SER A 8 -6.67 -6.80 -13.41
CA SER A 8 -5.80 -6.09 -14.37
C SER A 8 -4.40 -5.82 -13.79
N ILE A 9 -4.30 -5.43 -12.52
CA ILE A 9 -3.02 -5.25 -11.84
C ILE A 9 -2.30 -6.60 -11.70
N LEU A 10 -2.99 -7.65 -11.24
CA LEU A 10 -2.41 -8.99 -11.11
C LEU A 10 -1.87 -9.53 -12.45
N ALA A 11 -2.60 -9.29 -13.55
CA ALA A 11 -2.17 -9.68 -14.89
C ALA A 11 -0.92 -8.90 -15.35
N THR A 12 -0.81 -7.61 -15.01
CA THR A 12 0.39 -6.80 -15.32
C THR A 12 1.65 -7.36 -14.66
N HIS A 13 1.50 -7.99 -13.49
CA HIS A 13 2.57 -8.65 -12.75
C HIS A 13 2.67 -10.16 -13.01
N ASN A 14 2.03 -10.69 -14.06
CA ASN A 14 2.02 -12.11 -14.42
C ASN A 14 1.62 -13.08 -13.29
N LEU A 15 0.83 -12.61 -12.30
CA LEU A 15 0.49 -13.38 -11.09
C LEU A 15 1.72 -13.92 -10.33
N GLU A 16 2.87 -13.24 -10.45
CA GLU A 16 4.10 -13.61 -9.75
C GLU A 16 3.97 -13.33 -8.25
N ARG A 17 4.14 -14.36 -7.42
CA ARG A 17 4.15 -14.22 -5.95
C ARG A 17 5.27 -13.30 -5.47
N SER A 18 6.41 -13.33 -6.18
CA SER A 18 7.57 -12.48 -5.93
C SER A 18 7.25 -10.99 -6.11
N ALA A 19 6.26 -10.65 -6.94
CA ALA A 19 5.84 -9.28 -7.24
C ALA A 19 4.81 -8.71 -6.24
N ILE A 20 4.51 -9.40 -5.13
CA ILE A 20 3.45 -9.00 -4.19
C ILE A 20 3.58 -7.55 -3.69
N ILE A 21 4.80 -7.07 -3.44
CA ILE A 21 5.02 -5.69 -3.00
C ILE A 21 4.62 -4.69 -4.10
N GLY A 22 4.97 -4.97 -5.36
CA GLY A 22 4.56 -4.14 -6.50
C GLY A 22 3.04 -4.17 -6.70
N ILE A 23 2.42 -5.34 -6.58
CA ILE A 23 0.96 -5.50 -6.65
C ILE A 23 0.27 -4.66 -5.56
N LEU A 24 0.73 -4.74 -4.31
CA LEU A 24 0.17 -3.93 -3.22
C LEU A 24 0.39 -2.43 -3.42
N GLN A 25 1.53 -2.01 -4.00
CA GLN A 25 1.80 -0.61 -4.34
C GLN A 25 0.84 -0.07 -5.39
N ASP A 26 0.59 -0.82 -6.46
CA ASP A 26 -0.31 -0.40 -7.54
C ASP A 26 -1.76 -0.36 -7.08
N ILE A 27 -2.20 -1.33 -6.27
CA ILE A 27 -3.53 -1.32 -5.66
C ILE A 27 -3.67 -0.10 -4.74
N GLN A 28 -2.71 0.15 -3.86
CA GLN A 28 -2.79 1.32 -3.00
C GLN A 28 -2.79 2.63 -3.80
N ARG A 29 -2.09 2.70 -4.93
CA ARG A 29 -2.11 3.90 -5.79
C ARG A 29 -3.51 4.18 -6.35
N ASP A 30 -4.24 3.13 -6.72
CA ASP A 30 -5.58 3.26 -7.30
C ASP A 30 -6.66 3.51 -6.23
N PHE A 31 -6.54 2.88 -5.06
CA PHE A 31 -7.55 2.93 -4.01
C PHE A 31 -7.22 3.90 -2.85
N ASN A 32 -5.99 4.43 -2.78
CA ASN A 32 -5.40 5.19 -1.65
C ASN A 32 -5.27 4.41 -0.32
N TYR A 33 -5.63 3.13 -0.30
CA TYR A 33 -5.43 2.20 0.81
C TYR A 33 -5.54 0.75 0.31
N LEU A 34 -5.39 -0.21 1.22
CA LEU A 34 -5.50 -1.63 0.95
C LEU A 34 -6.75 -2.20 1.66
N PRO A 35 -7.89 -2.34 0.94
CA PRO A 35 -9.10 -2.90 1.53
C PRO A 35 -8.92 -4.34 2.00
N PRO A 36 -9.45 -4.73 3.17
CA PRO A 36 -9.39 -6.11 3.67
C PRO A 36 -9.91 -7.16 2.67
N GLU A 37 -11.01 -6.90 1.95
CA GLU A 37 -11.48 -7.84 0.92
C GLU A 37 -10.52 -8.00 -0.25
N VAL A 38 -9.82 -6.94 -0.63
CA VAL A 38 -8.82 -6.96 -1.71
C VAL A 38 -7.60 -7.78 -1.29
N LEU A 39 -7.12 -7.64 -0.05
CA LEU A 39 -6.01 -8.47 0.46
C LEU A 39 -6.37 -9.96 0.47
N ARG A 40 -7.58 -10.31 0.93
CA ARG A 40 -8.08 -11.70 0.87
C ARG A 40 -8.24 -12.20 -0.57
N TYR A 41 -8.63 -11.32 -1.49
CA TYR A 41 -8.74 -11.66 -2.91
C TYR A 41 -7.37 -11.97 -3.52
N ILE A 42 -6.38 -11.09 -3.33
CA ILE A 42 -5.00 -11.29 -3.81
C ILE A 42 -4.42 -12.58 -3.24
N ALA A 43 -4.60 -12.83 -1.94
CA ALA A 43 -4.10 -14.06 -1.31
C ALA A 43 -4.61 -15.31 -2.01
N ARG A 44 -5.91 -15.36 -2.37
CA ARG A 44 -6.49 -16.46 -3.14
C ARG A 44 -5.96 -16.52 -4.58
N ARG A 45 -5.77 -15.38 -5.25
CA ARG A 45 -5.32 -15.34 -6.65
C ARG A 45 -3.84 -15.72 -6.82
N LEU A 46 -3.01 -15.37 -5.85
CA LEU A 46 -1.58 -15.72 -5.79
C LEU A 46 -1.32 -17.02 -5.03
N ASP A 47 -2.38 -17.67 -4.53
CA ASP A 47 -2.34 -18.93 -3.77
C ASP A 47 -1.37 -18.89 -2.55
N ILE A 48 -1.37 -17.78 -1.82
CA ILE A 48 -0.57 -17.57 -0.60
C ILE A 48 -1.48 -17.38 0.62
N HIS A 49 -0.92 -17.58 1.81
CA HIS A 49 -1.68 -17.35 3.03
C HIS A 49 -2.06 -15.88 3.20
N VAL A 50 -3.32 -15.65 3.59
CA VAL A 50 -3.82 -14.31 3.92
C VAL A 50 -2.94 -13.63 4.97
N SER A 51 -2.48 -14.38 5.98
CA SER A 51 -1.57 -13.87 7.02
C SER A 51 -0.30 -13.26 6.43
N GLN A 52 0.30 -13.89 5.41
CA GLN A 52 1.50 -13.38 4.75
C GLN A 52 1.23 -12.04 4.05
N VAL A 53 0.09 -11.90 3.37
CA VAL A 53 -0.30 -10.64 2.72
C VAL A 53 -0.50 -9.54 3.77
N TYR A 54 -1.20 -9.85 4.86
CA TYR A 54 -1.40 -8.90 5.96
C TYR A 54 -0.08 -8.53 6.64
N SER A 55 0.84 -9.48 6.86
CA SER A 55 2.16 -9.21 7.41
C SER A 55 2.92 -8.21 6.55
N LEU A 56 2.88 -8.31 5.22
CA LEU A 56 3.52 -7.33 4.34
C LEU A 56 2.81 -5.97 4.38
N ALA A 57 1.48 -5.97 4.36
CA ALA A 57 0.67 -4.75 4.42
C ALA A 57 0.85 -3.96 5.74
N THR A 58 1.12 -4.64 6.85
CA THR A 58 1.37 -4.00 8.16
C THR A 58 2.85 -3.70 8.41
N PHE A 59 3.77 -4.48 7.84
CA PHE A 59 5.21 -4.30 8.03
C PHE A 59 5.73 -3.01 7.37
N TYR A 60 5.29 -2.72 6.14
CA TYR A 60 5.75 -1.52 5.42
C TYR A 60 4.88 -0.31 5.77
N ARG A 61 5.50 0.70 6.42
CA ARG A 61 4.86 1.99 6.73
C ARG A 61 4.25 2.71 5.52
N ALA A 62 4.76 2.42 4.32
CA ALA A 62 4.24 2.99 3.07
C ALA A 62 2.78 2.56 2.81
N PHE A 63 2.37 1.40 3.30
CA PHE A 63 1.02 0.87 3.13
C PHE A 63 0.05 1.38 4.20
N SER A 64 -1.24 1.38 3.86
CA SER A 64 -2.36 1.77 4.70
C SER A 64 -3.46 0.75 4.57
N LEU A 65 -3.92 0.21 5.70
CA LEU A 65 -5.13 -0.62 5.75
C LEU A 65 -6.40 0.23 5.90
N GLU A 66 -6.23 1.51 6.24
CA GLU A 66 -7.31 2.46 6.44
C GLU A 66 -7.35 3.46 5.27
N PRO A 67 -8.55 3.88 4.84
CA PRO A 67 -8.73 4.87 3.79
C PRO A 67 -7.93 6.15 4.07
N ARG A 68 -7.18 6.61 3.08
CA ARG A 68 -6.47 7.89 3.15
C ARG A 68 -7.16 8.95 2.30
N GLY A 69 -6.95 10.21 2.68
CA GLY A 69 -7.43 11.34 1.90
C GLY A 69 -6.84 11.37 0.49
N LYS A 70 -7.52 12.08 -0.42
CA LYS A 70 -7.08 12.26 -1.82
C LYS A 70 -5.68 12.86 -1.95
N HIS A 71 -5.27 13.68 -0.99
CA HIS A 71 -3.99 14.37 -0.98
C HIS A 71 -3.16 13.88 0.21
N LEU A 72 -2.07 13.18 -0.08
CA LEU A 72 -1.13 12.71 0.94
C LEU A 72 0.00 13.74 1.09
N ILE A 73 -0.01 14.50 2.19
CA ILE A 73 1.04 15.47 2.50
C ILE A 73 2.03 14.82 3.47
N THR A 74 3.29 14.72 3.07
CA THR A 74 4.34 14.09 3.91
C THR A 74 5.43 15.11 4.21
N VAL A 75 5.73 15.32 5.50
CA VAL A 75 6.80 16.21 5.93
C VAL A 75 8.03 15.39 6.36
N CYS A 76 9.19 15.74 5.83
CA CYS A 76 10.45 15.11 6.23
C CYS A 76 10.83 15.55 7.66
N LEU A 77 11.01 14.57 8.55
CA LEU A 77 11.51 14.78 9.91
C LEU A 77 12.84 14.05 10.17
N GLY A 78 13.53 13.59 9.11
CA GLY A 78 14.89 13.06 9.24
C GLY A 78 15.87 14.14 9.71
N THR A 79 17.04 13.74 10.19
CA THR A 79 18.01 14.61 10.88
C THR A 79 18.30 15.92 10.10
N ALA A 80 18.56 15.83 8.79
CA ALA A 80 18.82 16.99 7.95
C ALA A 80 17.63 17.95 7.84
N CYS A 81 16.41 17.43 7.75
CA CYS A 81 15.19 18.23 7.71
C CYS A 81 14.85 18.80 9.10
N HIS A 82 15.10 18.02 10.15
CA HIS A 82 14.86 18.41 11.54
C HIS A 82 15.64 19.67 11.91
N VAL A 83 16.97 19.69 11.65
CA VAL A 83 17.81 20.87 11.94
C VAL A 83 17.45 22.10 11.10
N ARG A 84 16.88 21.91 9.90
CA ARG A 84 16.40 23.00 9.03
C ARG A 84 14.98 23.48 9.39
N GLY A 85 14.35 22.89 10.40
CA GLY A 85 13.05 23.30 10.90
C GLY A 85 11.86 22.59 10.26
N GLY A 86 12.03 21.33 9.82
CA GLY A 86 10.94 20.46 9.39
C GLY A 86 9.77 20.36 10.37
N PRO A 87 9.97 20.28 11.71
CA PRO A 87 8.87 20.31 12.68
C PRO A 87 7.96 21.54 12.54
N ARG A 88 8.53 22.73 12.27
CA ARG A 88 7.76 23.97 12.08
C ARG A 88 6.85 23.94 10.85
N ILE A 89 7.16 23.10 9.86
CA ILE A 89 6.32 22.89 8.67
C ILE A 89 5.15 21.97 9.01
N LEU A 90 5.35 20.99 9.90
CA LEU A 90 4.30 20.05 10.30
C LEU A 90 3.29 20.65 11.27
N GLU A 91 3.73 21.57 12.14
CA GLU A 91 2.90 22.20 13.18
C GLU A 91 2.01 23.36 12.66
N ARG A 92 2.11 23.72 11.38
CA ARG A 92 1.31 24.77 10.74
C ARG A 92 0.20 24.16 9.89
#